data_AF-A0A6N7MBV6-F1
#
_entry.id   AF-A0A6N7MBV6-F1
#
_cell.length_a   1.000
_cell.length_b   1.000
_cell.length_c   1.000
_cell.angle_alpha   90.00
_cell.angle_beta   90.00
_cell.angle_gamma   90.00
#
_symmetry.space_group_name_H-M   'P 1'
#
loop_
_entity.id
_entity.type
_entity.pdbx_description
1 polymer ?
#
loop_
_entity_poly.entity_id
_entity_poly.type
_entity_poly.pdbx_seq_one_letter_code
_entity_poly.pdbx_strand_id
1 'polypeptide(L)'
;PSIIILMTSFLRIAIVFDFIKRALSLQQVPPNQILMGIALFLTLFIMWPTMETIYNDSLKPFSSGEIGLEETYRRAESPLRLFMHRQMAGDAANIRLFMRMRNLPKPVSLADVPTYILIPAFVLHELTVAFKIGILLFIPFIIIDMVVASTLMSMGMIMLPPVMISLPFKLILFVLVDGWSLLTMEIVKSFR
;
A
#
# COMPACT_ATOMS: atom_id res chain seq x y z
N PRO A 1 11.13 -7.39 12.31
CA PRO A 1 9.88 -7.59 11.53
C PRO A 1 9.50 -6.36 10.68
N SER A 2 9.36 -5.18 11.29
CA SER A 2 8.79 -3.99 10.63
C SER A 2 9.61 -3.46 9.45
N ILE A 3 10.94 -3.55 9.50
CA ILE A 3 11.82 -3.07 8.43
C ILE A 3 11.55 -3.82 7.11
N ILE A 4 11.48 -5.15 7.18
CA ILE A 4 11.24 -6.00 5.99
C ILE A 4 9.87 -5.65 5.40
N ILE A 5 8.85 -5.50 6.23
CA ILE A 5 7.49 -5.17 5.80
C ILE A 5 7.45 -3.81 5.08
N LEU A 6 8.17 -2.81 5.58
CA LEU A 6 8.24 -1.47 4.98
C LEU A 6 8.98 -1.41 3.64
N MET A 7 9.78 -2.42 3.31
CA MET A 7 10.48 -2.53 2.02
C MET A 7 9.64 -3.26 0.94
N THR A 8 8.39 -3.61 1.26
CA THR A 8 7.50 -4.37 0.37
C THR A 8 6.22 -3.59 0.06
N SER A 9 5.30 -4.19 -0.71
CA SER A 9 3.98 -3.65 -1.01
C SER A 9 3.04 -3.54 0.20
N PHE A 10 3.39 -4.12 1.36
CA PHE A 10 2.48 -4.23 2.51
C PHE A 10 1.92 -2.89 2.98
N LEU A 11 2.76 -1.85 3.05
CA LEU A 11 2.37 -0.56 3.62
C LEU A 11 1.16 0.04 2.90
N ARG A 12 1.20 0.07 1.56
CA ARG A 12 0.10 0.61 0.76
C ARG A 12 -1.19 -0.21 0.93
N ILE A 13 -1.07 -1.53 0.93
CA ILE A 13 -2.23 -2.44 1.07
C ILE A 13 -2.90 -2.26 2.43
N ALA A 14 -2.10 -2.26 3.50
CA ALA A 14 -2.59 -2.13 4.87
C ALA A 14 -3.34 -0.80 5.07
N ILE A 15 -2.80 0.30 4.53
CA ILE A 15 -3.42 1.62 4.61
C ILE A 15 -4.73 1.65 3.81
N VAL A 16 -4.73 1.17 2.56
CA VAL A 16 -5.94 1.16 1.72
C VAL A 16 -7.06 0.33 2.38
N PHE A 17 -6.72 -0.79 3.02
CA PHE A 17 -7.68 -1.59 3.78
C PHE A 17 -8.23 -0.89 5.04
N ASP A 18 -7.41 -0.10 5.73
CA ASP A 18 -7.90 0.73 6.84
C ASP A 18 -8.83 1.84 6.33
N PHE A 19 -8.51 2.46 5.18
CA PHE A 19 -9.35 3.46 4.54
C PHE A 19 -10.73 2.88 4.18
N ILE A 20 -10.81 1.73 3.49
CA ILE A 20 -12.13 1.17 3.13
C ILE A 20 -12.96 0.82 4.38
N LYS A 21 -12.34 0.27 5.42
CA LYS A 21 -13.03 -0.05 6.68
C LYS A 21 -13.66 1.20 7.30
N ARG A 22 -12.93 2.32 7.32
CA ARG A 22 -13.43 3.61 7.82
C ARG A 22 -14.48 4.22 6.91
N ALA A 23 -14.31 4.12 5.59
CA ALA A 23 -15.23 4.67 4.60
C ALA A 23 -16.62 4.01 4.68
N LEU A 24 -16.64 2.69 4.88
CA LEU A 24 -17.85 1.91 5.12
C LEU A 24 -18.46 2.13 6.51
N SER A 25 -17.80 2.92 7.39
CA SER A 25 -18.24 3.17 8.76
C SER A 25 -18.42 1.88 9.59
N LEU A 26 -17.63 0.84 9.28
CA LEU A 26 -17.75 -0.45 9.95
C LEU A 26 -17.10 -0.40 11.34
N GLN A 27 -17.91 -0.66 12.36
CA GLN A 27 -17.42 -0.82 13.72
C GLN A 27 -16.87 -2.25 13.88
N GLN A 28 -15.56 -2.36 14.05
CA GLN A 28 -14.82 -3.58 14.40
C GLN A 28 -14.79 -4.73 13.37
N VAL A 29 -15.72 -4.80 12.41
CA VAL A 29 -15.74 -5.82 11.34
C VAL A 29 -15.21 -5.24 10.02
N PRO A 30 -14.33 -5.91 9.26
CA PRO A 30 -13.51 -7.05 9.68
C PRO A 30 -12.49 -6.63 10.76
N PRO A 31 -12.10 -7.54 11.67
CA PRO A 31 -11.03 -7.30 12.63
C PRO A 31 -9.73 -6.86 11.94
N ASN A 32 -9.01 -5.90 12.53
CA ASN A 32 -7.76 -5.38 11.96
C ASN A 32 -6.74 -6.49 11.69
N GLN A 33 -6.71 -7.52 12.53
CA GLN A 33 -5.84 -8.68 12.36
C GLN A 33 -6.16 -9.47 11.08
N ILE A 34 -7.44 -9.59 10.70
CA ILE A 34 -7.84 -10.25 9.46
C ILE A 34 -7.41 -9.41 8.27
N LEU A 35 -7.64 -8.09 8.30
CA LEU A 35 -7.19 -7.19 7.24
C LEU A 35 -5.66 -7.21 7.07
N MET A 36 -4.90 -7.22 8.16
CA MET A 36 -3.45 -7.37 8.11
C MET A 36 -3.02 -8.73 7.56
N GLY A 37 -3.74 -9.82 7.89
CA GLY A 37 -3.51 -11.14 7.31
C GLY A 37 -3.71 -11.16 5.80
N ILE A 38 -4.82 -10.59 5.31
CA ILE A 38 -5.09 -10.45 3.87
C ILE A 38 -4.02 -9.58 3.21
N ALA A 39 -3.62 -8.47 3.83
CA ALA A 39 -2.58 -7.60 3.32
C ALA A 39 -1.23 -8.34 3.18
N LEU A 40 -0.92 -9.24 4.12
CA LEU A 40 0.29 -10.07 4.07
C LEU A 40 0.22 -11.09 2.93
N PHE A 41 -0.90 -11.78 2.74
CA PHE A 41 -1.06 -12.71 1.61
C PHE A 41 -0.99 -12.00 0.24
N LEU A 42 -1.61 -10.82 0.11
CA LEU A 42 -1.49 -10.01 -1.10
C LEU A 42 -0.06 -9.50 -1.31
N THR A 43 0.65 -9.18 -0.23
CA THR A 43 2.08 -8.81 -0.31
C THR A 43 2.89 -9.96 -0.86
N LEU A 44 2.69 -11.18 -0.38
CA LEU A 44 3.37 -12.36 -0.91
C LEU A 44 3.05 -12.59 -2.39
N PHE A 45 1.79 -12.41 -2.78
CA PHE A 45 1.36 -12.55 -4.17
C PHE A 45 2.02 -11.51 -5.10
N ILE A 46 2.04 -10.24 -4.70
CA ILE A 46 2.61 -9.13 -5.48
C ILE A 46 4.15 -9.23 -5.52
N MET A 47 4.77 -9.60 -4.40
CA MET A 47 6.23 -9.70 -4.27
C MET A 47 6.80 -11.01 -4.81
N TRP A 48 5.96 -11.95 -5.28
CA TRP A 48 6.41 -13.27 -5.73
C TRP A 48 7.57 -13.23 -6.73
N PRO A 49 7.56 -12.38 -7.80
CA PRO A 49 8.67 -12.32 -8.75
C PRO A 49 9.98 -11.83 -8.12
N THR A 50 9.89 -10.89 -7.18
CA THR A 50 11.05 -10.36 -6.45
C THR A 50 11.63 -11.44 -5.53
N MET A 51 10.77 -12.18 -4.83
CA MET A 51 11.18 -13.29 -3.95
C MET A 51 11.81 -14.44 -4.72
N GLU A 52 11.28 -14.77 -5.89
CA GLU A 52 11.85 -15.78 -6.79
C GLU A 52 13.25 -15.38 -7.28
N THR A 53 13.45 -14.10 -7.63
CA THR A 53 14.76 -13.58 -8.01
C THR A 53 15.76 -13.68 -6.86
N ILE A 54 15.35 -13.28 -5.65
CA ILE A 54 16.20 -13.41 -4.44
C ILE A 54 16.55 -14.89 -4.17
N TYR A 55 15.59 -15.80 -4.33
CA TYR A 55 15.82 -17.22 -4.10
C TYR A 55 16.83 -17.80 -5.10
N ASN A 56 16.65 -17.54 -6.39
CA ASN A 56 17.47 -18.09 -7.45
C ASN A 56 18.88 -17.48 -7.51
N ASP A 57 19.01 -16.17 -7.30
CA ASP A 57 20.28 -15.46 -7.50
C ASP A 57 21.14 -15.35 -6.24
N SER A 58 20.53 -15.53 -5.07
CA SER A 58 21.19 -15.34 -3.76
C SER A 58 21.10 -16.58 -2.86
N LEU A 59 19.90 -17.06 -2.53
CA LEU A 59 19.76 -18.14 -1.54
C LEU A 59 20.22 -19.52 -2.05
N LYS A 60 19.93 -19.84 -3.32
CA LYS A 60 20.32 -21.12 -3.93
C LYS A 60 21.84 -21.23 -4.12
N PRO A 61 22.56 -20.22 -4.67
CA PRO A 61 24.02 -20.26 -4.78
C PRO A 61 24.74 -20.24 -3.42
N PHE A 62 24.14 -19.59 -2.42
CA PHE A 62 24.68 -19.63 -1.04
C PHE A 62 24.59 -21.03 -0.45
N SER A 63 23.46 -21.71 -0.67
CA SER A 63 23.23 -23.09 -0.17
C SER A 63 24.10 -24.12 -0.88
N SER A 64 24.48 -23.89 -2.14
CA SER A 64 25.45 -24.73 -2.86
C SER A 64 26.91 -24.38 -2.56
N GLY A 65 27.17 -23.35 -1.74
CA GLY A 65 28.52 -22.91 -1.38
C GLY A 65 29.25 -22.14 -2.49
N GLU A 66 28.54 -21.71 -3.54
CA GLU A 66 29.11 -20.97 -4.67
C GLU A 66 29.41 -19.50 -4.33
N ILE A 67 28.69 -18.92 -3.37
CA ILE A 67 28.88 -17.53 -2.94
C ILE A 67 29.02 -17.43 -1.42
N GLY A 68 29.83 -16.47 -0.98
CA GLY A 68 29.96 -16.11 0.43
C GLY A 68 28.80 -15.23 0.93
N LEU A 69 28.69 -15.11 2.24
CA LEU A 69 27.60 -14.38 2.91
C LEU A 69 27.46 -12.91 2.44
N GLU A 70 28.57 -12.21 2.22
CA GLU A 70 28.56 -10.81 1.78
C GLU A 70 27.94 -10.65 0.37
N GLU A 71 28.28 -11.57 -0.53
CA GLU A 71 27.75 -11.58 -1.90
C GLU A 71 26.27 -11.97 -1.91
N THR A 72 25.86 -12.90 -1.05
CA THR A 72 24.45 -13.26 -0.82
C THR A 72 23.63 -12.01 -0.46
N TYR A 73 24.10 -11.21 0.50
CA TYR A 73 23.41 -9.98 0.90
C TYR A 73 23.30 -8.97 -0.26
N ARG A 74 24.40 -8.75 -1.00
CA ARG A 74 24.43 -7.82 -2.13
C ARG A 74 23.46 -8.24 -3.24
N ARG A 75 23.41 -9.54 -3.55
CA ARG A 75 22.49 -10.11 -4.55
C ARG A 75 21.03 -10.11 -4.08
N ALA A 76 20.75 -10.31 -2.80
CA ALA A 76 19.40 -10.24 -2.26
C ALA A 76 18.86 -8.80 -2.21
N GLU A 77 19.74 -7.81 -2.00
CA GLU A 77 19.36 -6.41 -1.94
C GLU A 77 18.95 -5.84 -3.32
N SER A 78 19.62 -6.27 -4.39
CA SER A 78 19.41 -5.73 -5.75
C SER A 78 17.95 -5.84 -6.24
N PRO A 79 17.26 -7.01 -6.15
CA PRO A 79 15.85 -7.13 -6.53
C PRO A 79 14.91 -6.24 -5.70
N LEU A 80 15.17 -6.08 -4.39
CA LEU A 80 14.37 -5.21 -3.52
C LEU A 80 14.54 -3.74 -3.91
N ARG A 81 15.78 -3.31 -4.17
CA ARG A 81 16.06 -1.96 -4.68
C ARG A 81 15.36 -1.70 -6.00
N LEU A 82 15.43 -2.66 -6.93
CA LEU A 82 14.76 -2.55 -8.22
C LEU A 82 13.24 -2.44 -8.07
N PHE A 83 12.64 -3.23 -7.19
CA PHE A 83 11.21 -3.13 -6.87
C PHE A 83 10.85 -1.72 -6.37
N MET A 84 11.57 -1.20 -5.38
CA MET A 84 11.32 0.15 -4.83
C MET A 84 11.49 1.24 -5.90
N HIS A 85 12.53 1.15 -6.74
CA HIS A 85 12.74 2.10 -7.83
C HIS A 85 11.61 2.07 -8.87
N ARG A 86 11.10 0.89 -9.21
CA ARG A 86 9.97 0.75 -10.16
C ARG A 86 8.74 1.48 -9.66
N GLN A 87 8.42 1.36 -8.36
CA GLN A 87 7.27 2.06 -7.78
C GLN A 87 7.42 3.59 -7.87
N MET A 88 8.64 4.11 -7.77
CA MET A 88 8.94 5.53 -7.85
C MET A 88 9.33 6.02 -9.26
N ALA A 89 9.21 5.18 -10.30
CA ALA A 89 9.66 5.53 -11.66
C ALA A 89 8.92 6.75 -12.23
N GLY A 90 7.63 6.89 -11.90
CA GLY A 90 6.81 8.04 -12.30
C GLY A 90 7.04 9.31 -11.49
N ASP A 91 7.57 9.20 -10.25
CA ASP A 91 7.81 10.35 -9.38
C ASP A 91 9.00 10.14 -8.41
N ALA A 92 10.17 10.61 -8.86
CA ALA A 92 11.39 10.62 -8.05
C ALA A 92 11.53 11.85 -7.13
N ALA A 93 10.45 12.61 -6.86
CA ALA A 93 10.50 13.78 -5.98
C ALA A 93 10.99 13.45 -4.57
N ASN A 94 10.52 12.33 -4.00
CA ASN A 94 10.92 11.89 -2.67
C ASN A 94 12.42 11.55 -2.63
N ILE A 95 12.94 10.84 -3.64
CA ILE A 95 14.39 10.56 -3.72
C ILE A 95 15.18 11.87 -3.78
N ARG A 96 14.77 12.83 -4.62
CA ARG A 96 15.43 14.15 -4.71
C ARG A 96 15.39 14.91 -3.39
N LEU A 97 14.28 14.85 -2.66
CA LEU A 97 14.15 15.48 -1.35
C LEU A 97 15.18 14.94 -0.36
N PHE A 98 15.26 13.62 -0.21
CA PHE A 98 16.22 13.00 0.71
C PHE A 98 17.69 13.19 0.29
N MET A 99 17.99 13.16 -1.01
CA MET A 99 19.33 13.48 -1.53
C MET A 99 19.73 14.93 -1.20
N ARG A 100 18.82 15.89 -1.37
CA ARG A 100 19.04 17.31 -1.03
C ARG A 100 19.25 17.51 0.47
N MET A 101 18.46 16.86 1.32
CA MET A 101 18.64 16.95 2.79
C MET A 101 20.00 16.45 3.25
N ARG A 102 20.65 15.58 2.46
CA ARG A 102 21.99 15.04 2.74
C ARG A 102 23.10 15.70 1.91
N ASN A 103 22.80 16.76 1.16
CA ASN A 103 23.74 17.45 0.26
C ASN A 103 24.49 16.50 -0.69
N LEU A 104 23.83 15.45 -1.17
CA LEU A 104 24.43 14.49 -2.10
C LEU A 104 24.34 14.99 -3.54
N PRO A 105 25.30 14.62 -4.41
CA PRO A 105 25.26 14.95 -5.83
C PRO A 105 24.01 14.35 -6.47
N LYS A 106 23.54 14.99 -7.54
CA LYS A 106 22.40 14.47 -8.31
C LYS A 106 22.78 13.09 -8.87
N PRO A 107 22.01 12.03 -8.57
CA PRO A 107 22.32 10.69 -9.06
C PRO A 107 22.12 10.65 -10.58
N VAL A 108 23.05 9.98 -11.28
CA VAL A 108 23.00 9.79 -12.74
C VAL A 108 22.29 8.47 -13.05
N SER A 109 22.45 7.48 -12.18
CA SER A 109 21.82 6.15 -12.24
C SER A 109 21.04 5.83 -10.97
N LEU A 110 20.13 4.86 -11.07
CA LEU A 110 19.41 4.27 -9.92
C LEU A 110 20.38 3.64 -8.91
N ALA A 111 21.52 3.14 -9.38
CA ALA A 111 22.56 2.55 -8.54
C ALA A 111 23.23 3.59 -7.61
N ASP A 112 23.25 4.87 -8.00
CA ASP A 112 23.94 5.93 -7.25
C ASP A 112 23.16 6.35 -6.00
N VAL A 113 21.89 5.93 -5.88
CA VAL A 113 21.03 6.27 -4.73
C VAL A 113 21.38 5.34 -3.56
N PRO A 114 21.88 5.85 -2.43
CA PRO A 114 22.17 5.01 -1.27
C PRO A 114 20.91 4.36 -0.70
N THR A 115 21.00 3.12 -0.22
CA THR A 115 19.85 2.37 0.31
C THR A 115 19.18 3.08 1.49
N TYR A 116 19.98 3.73 2.34
CA TYR A 116 19.48 4.52 3.47
C TYR A 116 18.69 5.78 3.06
N ILE A 117 18.75 6.19 1.79
CA ILE A 117 17.91 7.23 1.19
C ILE A 117 16.73 6.61 0.46
N LEU A 118 16.97 5.51 -0.25
CA LEU A 118 15.95 4.83 -1.05
C LEU A 118 14.77 4.34 -0.19
N ILE A 119 15.06 3.68 0.94
CA ILE A 119 14.03 3.12 1.82
C ILE A 119 13.07 4.21 2.35
N PRO A 120 13.54 5.30 3.01
CA PRO A 120 12.61 6.32 3.50
C PRO A 120 11.90 7.08 2.36
N ALA A 121 12.56 7.27 1.20
CA ALA A 121 11.92 7.85 0.03
C ALA A 121 10.77 6.97 -0.50
N PHE A 122 10.98 5.65 -0.55
CA PHE A 122 9.98 4.66 -0.92
C PHE A 122 8.80 4.67 0.06
N VAL A 123 9.06 4.61 1.37
CA VAL A 123 8.00 4.63 2.40
C VAL A 123 7.12 5.88 2.28
N LEU A 124 7.73 7.05 2.07
CA LEU A 124 6.97 8.30 1.88
C LEU A 124 6.15 8.29 0.57
N HIS A 125 6.70 7.69 -0.48
CA HIS A 125 6.00 7.51 -1.75
C HIS A 125 4.77 6.60 -1.59
N GLU A 126 4.96 5.42 -1.01
CA GLU A 126 3.89 4.44 -0.74
C GLU A 126 2.80 5.04 0.13
N LEU A 127 3.16 5.81 1.15
CA LEU A 127 2.20 6.54 1.99
C LEU A 127 1.36 7.50 1.16
N THR A 128 1.99 8.30 0.31
CA THR A 128 1.32 9.27 -0.55
C THR A 128 0.36 8.58 -1.52
N VAL A 129 0.79 7.50 -2.17
CA VAL A 129 -0.04 6.72 -3.10
C VAL A 129 -1.21 6.08 -2.37
N ALA A 130 -0.97 5.47 -1.21
CA ALA A 130 -2.01 4.83 -0.41
C ALA A 130 -3.10 5.82 0.04
N PHE A 131 -2.70 7.03 0.46
CA PHE A 131 -3.65 8.08 0.84
C PHE A 131 -4.46 8.59 -0.36
N LYS A 132 -3.84 8.74 -1.54
CA LYS A 132 -4.57 9.10 -2.77
C LYS A 132 -5.63 8.06 -3.11
N ILE A 133 -5.28 6.77 -3.07
CA ILE A 133 -6.23 5.68 -3.27
C ILE A 133 -7.33 5.74 -2.21
N GLY A 134 -6.95 5.88 -0.93
CA GLY A 134 -7.89 5.97 0.18
C GLY A 134 -8.90 7.11 0.03
N ILE A 135 -8.46 8.31 -0.37
CA ILE A 135 -9.34 9.45 -0.61
C ILE A 135 -10.32 9.16 -1.75
N LEU A 136 -9.84 8.60 -2.87
CA LEU A 136 -10.72 8.24 -3.99
C LEU A 136 -11.79 7.22 -3.59
N LEU A 137 -11.44 6.25 -2.74
CA LEU A 137 -12.38 5.28 -2.20
C LEU A 137 -13.43 5.90 -1.26
N PHE A 138 -13.09 6.99 -0.56
CA PHE A 138 -14.02 7.68 0.34
C PHE A 138 -15.13 8.42 -0.39
N ILE A 139 -14.86 8.97 -1.58
CA ILE A 139 -15.79 9.82 -2.35
C ILE A 139 -17.20 9.23 -2.48
N PRO A 140 -17.40 7.99 -2.99
CA PRO A 140 -18.75 7.45 -3.16
C PRO A 140 -19.52 7.32 -1.84
N PHE A 141 -18.82 6.98 -0.75
CA PHE A 141 -19.46 6.80 0.56
C PHE A 141 -19.81 8.13 1.23
N ILE A 142 -18.98 9.17 1.02
CA ILE A 142 -19.28 10.54 1.47
C ILE A 142 -20.56 11.04 0.79
N ILE A 143 -20.73 10.77 -0.51
CA ILE A 143 -21.95 11.15 -1.24
C ILE A 143 -23.18 10.51 -0.61
N ILE A 144 -23.10 9.21 -0.27
CA ILE A 144 -24.20 8.52 0.43
C ILE A 144 -24.48 9.18 1.79
N ASP A 145 -23.45 9.46 2.57
CA ASP A 145 -23.62 10.12 3.88
C ASP A 145 -24.30 11.49 3.75
N MET A 146 -23.87 12.31 2.79
CA MET A 146 -24.45 13.63 2.55
C MET A 146 -25.91 13.55 2.10
N VAL A 147 -26.23 12.63 1.20
CA VAL A 147 -27.61 12.42 0.74
C VAL A 147 -28.49 11.96 1.90
N VAL A 148 -28.08 10.92 2.64
CA VAL A 148 -28.85 10.40 3.78
C VAL A 148 -29.04 11.47 4.85
N ALA A 149 -27.98 12.21 5.22
CA ALA A 149 -28.09 13.29 6.20
C ALA A 149 -29.07 14.38 5.75
N SER A 150 -29.01 14.82 4.50
CA SER A 150 -29.92 15.84 3.96
C SER A 150 -31.39 15.38 3.97
N THR A 151 -31.65 14.10 3.65
CA THR A 151 -33.01 13.55 3.69
C THR A 151 -33.56 13.42 5.11
N LEU A 152 -32.75 12.95 6.07
CA LEU A 152 -33.14 12.84 7.47
C LEU A 152 -33.46 14.21 8.10
N MET A 153 -32.63 15.21 7.82
CA MET A 153 -32.88 16.59 8.26
C MET A 153 -34.18 17.14 7.66
N SER A 154 -34.46 16.83 6.39
CA SER A 154 -35.70 17.24 5.72
C SER A 154 -36.96 16.61 6.34
N MET A 155 -36.86 15.41 6.90
CA MET A 155 -37.97 14.75 7.62
C MET A 155 -38.10 15.20 9.09
N GLY A 156 -37.23 16.12 9.55
CA GLY A 156 -37.23 16.59 10.94
C GLY A 156 -36.63 15.61 11.94
N MET A 157 -35.98 14.53 11.50
CA MET A 157 -35.38 13.52 12.37
C MET A 157 -33.95 13.90 12.78
N ILE A 158 -33.83 14.98 13.57
CA ILE A 158 -32.53 15.55 13.99
C ILE A 158 -31.79 14.63 14.97
N MET A 159 -32.52 13.78 15.71
CA MET A 159 -31.96 12.96 16.79
C MET A 159 -31.34 11.63 16.34
N LEU A 160 -31.60 11.18 15.10
CA LEU A 160 -31.04 9.92 14.61
C LEU A 160 -29.69 10.19 13.93
N PRO A 161 -28.59 9.53 14.35
CA PRO A 161 -27.29 9.68 13.70
C PRO A 161 -27.37 9.23 12.23
N PRO A 162 -27.09 10.10 11.24
CA PRO A 162 -27.22 9.75 9.82
C PRO A 162 -26.40 8.52 9.40
N VAL A 163 -25.26 8.30 10.06
CA VAL A 163 -24.36 7.17 9.82
C VAL A 163 -25.04 5.81 10.04
N MET A 164 -25.95 5.72 11.01
CA MET A 164 -26.69 4.47 11.27
C MET A 164 -27.59 4.09 10.10
N ILE A 165 -28.13 5.10 9.40
CA ILE A 165 -29.01 4.92 8.26
C ILE A 165 -28.20 4.74 6.98
N SER A 166 -27.06 5.43 6.82
CA SER A 166 -26.23 5.31 5.61
C SER A 166 -25.47 4.00 5.52
N LEU A 167 -25.08 3.40 6.65
CA LEU A 167 -24.36 2.13 6.74
C LEU A 167 -24.93 1.01 5.84
N PRO A 168 -26.22 0.62 5.92
CA PRO A 168 -26.77 -0.42 5.05
C PRO A 168 -26.68 -0.06 3.57
N PHE A 169 -26.88 1.20 3.18
CA PHE A 169 -26.74 1.63 1.78
C PHE A 169 -25.30 1.51 1.29
N LYS A 170 -24.33 1.88 2.13
CA LYS A 170 -22.90 1.72 1.80
C LYS A 170 -22.54 0.25 1.60
N LEU A 171 -23.02 -0.62 2.48
CA LEU A 171 -22.77 -2.06 2.38
C LEU A 171 -23.42 -2.67 1.14
N ILE A 172 -24.67 -2.30 0.83
CA ILE A 172 -25.35 -2.74 -0.39
C ILE A 172 -24.56 -2.29 -1.62
N LEU A 173 -24.20 -1.00 -1.71
CA LEU A 173 -23.40 -0.50 -2.83
C LEU A 173 -22.08 -1.27 -2.96
N PHE A 174 -21.37 -1.45 -1.85
CA PHE A 174 -20.07 -2.12 -1.85
C PHE A 174 -20.16 -3.58 -2.29
N VAL A 175 -21.20 -4.31 -1.88
CA VAL A 175 -21.43 -5.69 -2.32
C VAL A 175 -21.89 -5.74 -3.78
N LEU A 176 -22.76 -4.82 -4.22
CA LEU A 176 -23.28 -4.77 -5.59
C LEU A 176 -22.18 -4.55 -6.63
N VAL A 177 -21.15 -3.78 -6.29
CA VAL A 177 -20.01 -3.52 -7.19
C VAL A 177 -18.88 -4.54 -7.05
N ASP A 178 -19.08 -5.59 -6.26
CA ASP A 178 -18.04 -6.54 -5.86
C ASP A 178 -16.77 -5.85 -5.35
N GLY A 179 -16.96 -4.98 -4.34
CA GLY A 179 -15.97 -4.02 -3.88
C GLY A 179 -14.66 -4.65 -3.43
N TRP A 180 -14.67 -5.85 -2.83
CA TRP A 180 -13.43 -6.54 -2.43
C TRP A 180 -12.59 -6.97 -3.64
N SER A 181 -13.22 -7.51 -4.69
CA SER A 181 -12.53 -7.88 -5.92
C SER A 181 -11.99 -6.65 -6.65
N LEU A 182 -12.80 -5.60 -6.74
CA LEU A 182 -12.40 -4.33 -7.38
C LEU A 182 -11.21 -3.70 -6.65
N LEU A 183 -11.27 -3.62 -5.31
CA LEU A 183 -10.16 -3.10 -4.50
C LEU A 183 -8.89 -3.90 -4.70
N THR A 184 -8.99 -5.22 -4.63
CA THR A 184 -7.84 -6.11 -4.78
C THR A 184 -7.21 -5.96 -6.17
N MET A 185 -8.05 -5.90 -7.21
CA MET A 185 -7.60 -5.70 -8.59
C MET A 185 -6.85 -4.38 -8.75
N GLU A 186 -7.42 -3.27 -8.28
CA GLU A 186 -6.81 -1.94 -8.42
C GLU A 186 -5.54 -1.79 -7.58
N ILE A 187 -5.49 -2.39 -6.39
CA ILE A 187 -4.27 -2.49 -5.58
C ILE A 187 -3.19 -3.22 -6.37
N VAL A 188 -3.47 -4.41 -6.90
CA VAL A 188 -2.47 -5.22 -7.64
C VAL A 188 -2.00 -4.47 -8.89
N LYS A 189 -2.91 -3.84 -9.63
CA LYS A 189 -2.57 -3.02 -10.80
C LYS A 189 -1.68 -1.83 -10.43
N SER A 190 -1.87 -1.23 -9.25
CA SER A 190 -1.07 -0.08 -8.81
C SER A 190 0.41 -0.38 -8.62
N PHE A 191 0.80 -1.67 -8.53
CA PHE A 191 2.20 -2.09 -8.39
C PHE A 191 2.87 -2.48 -9.72
N ARG A 192 2.13 -2.49 -10.82
CA ARG A 192 2.66 -2.80 -12.17
C ARG A 192 3.26 -1.59 -12.84
#